data_AF-A0A431PC73-F1
#
_entry.id   AF-A0A431PC73-F1
#
_cell.length_a   1.000
_cell.length_b   1.000
_cell.length_c   1.000
_cell.angle_alpha   90.00
_cell.angle_beta   90.00
_cell.angle_gamma   90.00
#
_symmetry.space_group_name_H-M   'P 1'
#
loop_
_entity.id
_entity.type
_entity.pdbx_description
1 polymer ?
#
loop_
_entity_poly.entity_id
_entity_poly.type
_entity_poly.pdbx_seq_one_letter_code
_entity_poly.pdbx_strand_id
1 'polypeptide(L)'
;MQTQPTTPFGRRTLSLAMVASQAATKEFASRPDASETVVHKWRLFRALTEAKAPLGVTDRALSVLHALLSFHQETALTLPEKDANGSESAAVPGIVVFPSNKELSIRAHGMAPATLRRHIAMLVDAGLIIRRDSPNGKRFARRGQGGEIEDAFGFDLT
;
A
#
# COMPACT_ATOMS: atom_id res chain seq x y z
N MET A 1 -3.90 -20.25 5.78
CA MET A 1 -4.39 -18.87 6.05
C MET A 1 -3.59 -18.24 7.19
N GLN A 2 -2.36 -17.77 6.93
CA GLN A 2 -1.65 -16.97 7.93
C GLN A 2 -2.14 -15.53 7.87
N THR A 3 -2.84 -15.10 8.92
CA THR A 3 -3.12 -13.68 9.13
C THR A 3 -1.83 -13.00 9.58
N GLN A 4 -1.21 -12.18 8.74
CA GLN A 4 -0.21 -11.21 9.19
C GLN A 4 -0.93 -9.89 9.50
N PRO A 5 -1.37 -9.63 10.74
CA PRO A 5 -1.79 -8.29 11.13
C PRO A 5 -0.57 -7.36 11.07
N THR A 6 -0.64 -6.30 10.26
CA THR A 6 0.42 -5.29 10.23
C THR A 6 0.18 -4.33 11.39
N THR A 7 0.81 -4.61 12.52
CA THR A 7 0.79 -3.71 13.68
C THR A 7 1.70 -2.51 13.42
N PRO A 8 1.28 -1.28 13.74
CA PRO A 8 2.13 -0.10 13.60
C PRO A 8 3.45 -0.27 14.34
N PHE A 9 4.57 0.07 13.70
CA PHE A 9 5.87 -0.01 14.35
C PHE A 9 6.09 1.13 15.36
N GLY A 10 6.73 0.81 16.49
CA GLY A 10 7.11 1.78 17.52
C GLY A 10 5.94 2.15 18.45
N ARG A 11 5.80 3.45 18.75
CA ARG A 11 4.77 3.96 19.70
C ARG A 11 3.46 4.38 19.02
N ARG A 12 3.22 4.00 17.76
CA ARG A 12 2.00 4.40 17.04
C ARG A 12 0.84 3.52 17.49
N THR A 13 -0.28 4.14 17.83
CA THR A 13 -1.50 3.43 18.21
C THR A 13 -2.16 2.78 17.00
N LEU A 14 -2.68 1.57 17.18
CA LEU A 14 -3.55 0.91 16.20
C LEU A 14 -4.97 1.49 16.33
N SER A 15 -5.50 2.09 15.26
CA SER A 15 -6.86 2.62 15.24
C SER A 15 -7.86 1.61 14.67
N LEU A 16 -9.14 1.75 15.03
CA LEU A 16 -10.20 0.91 14.45
C LEU A 16 -10.29 1.08 12.93
N ALA A 17 -10.08 2.29 12.42
CA ALA A 17 -10.05 2.56 10.99
C ALA A 17 -8.96 1.73 10.26
N MET A 18 -7.76 1.61 10.85
CA MET A 18 -6.70 0.76 10.29
C MET A 18 -7.09 -0.71 10.25
N VAL A 19 -7.74 -1.21 11.31
CA VAL A 19 -8.22 -2.60 11.37
C VAL A 19 -9.32 -2.82 10.33
N ALA A 20 -10.26 -1.88 10.19
CA ALA A 20 -11.34 -1.94 9.21
C ALA A 20 -10.79 -1.93 7.77
N SER A 21 -9.83 -1.05 7.45
CA SER A 21 -9.16 -1.06 6.13
C SER A 21 -8.46 -2.38 5.87
N GLN A 22 -7.70 -2.92 6.83
CA GLN A 22 -7.05 -4.23 6.66
C GLN A 22 -8.05 -5.37 6.48
N ALA A 23 -9.20 -5.33 7.16
CA ALA A 23 -10.26 -6.32 7.01
C ALA A 23 -10.93 -6.23 5.64
N ALA A 24 -11.26 -5.02 5.18
CA ALA A 24 -11.89 -4.77 3.88
C ALA A 24 -10.97 -5.22 2.72
N THR A 25 -9.68 -4.88 2.77
CA THR A 25 -8.70 -5.34 1.77
C THR A 25 -8.59 -6.85 1.73
N LYS A 26 -8.61 -7.52 2.90
CA LYS A 26 -8.60 -9.00 2.96
C LYS A 26 -9.88 -9.61 2.41
N GLU A 27 -11.03 -9.04 2.74
CA GLU A 27 -12.31 -9.50 2.21
C GLU A 27 -12.32 -9.37 0.69
N PHE A 28 -11.92 -8.21 0.16
CA PHE A 28 -11.80 -7.98 -1.28
C PHE A 28 -10.85 -9.00 -1.93
N ALA A 29 -9.63 -9.18 -1.42
CA ALA A 29 -8.66 -10.15 -1.94
C ALA A 29 -9.06 -11.63 -1.76
N SER A 30 -10.11 -11.92 -0.99
CA SER A 30 -10.66 -13.27 -0.85
C SER A 30 -11.71 -13.61 -1.90
N ARG A 31 -12.23 -12.61 -2.63
CA ARG A 31 -13.24 -12.82 -3.66
C ARG A 31 -12.62 -13.48 -4.90
N PRO A 32 -13.32 -14.41 -5.55
CA PRO A 32 -12.80 -15.12 -6.72
C PRO A 32 -12.58 -14.22 -7.95
N ASP A 33 -13.33 -13.12 -8.05
CA ASP A 33 -13.24 -12.10 -9.11
C ASP A 33 -12.23 -10.98 -8.80
N ALA A 34 -11.56 -11.03 -7.65
CA ALA A 34 -10.66 -9.97 -7.22
C ALA A 34 -9.41 -9.84 -8.10
N SER A 35 -8.88 -10.96 -8.61
CA SER A 35 -7.75 -10.96 -9.55
C SER A 35 -8.14 -10.47 -10.95
N GLU A 36 -9.42 -10.60 -11.33
CA GLU A 36 -9.95 -10.09 -12.60
C GLU A 36 -10.21 -8.58 -12.57
N THR A 37 -10.22 -7.99 -11.36
CA THR A 37 -10.45 -6.56 -11.20
C THR A 37 -9.21 -5.76 -11.59
N VAL A 38 -9.25 -5.14 -12.78
CA VAL A 38 -8.19 -4.29 -13.32
C VAL A 38 -8.54 -2.82 -13.10
N VAL A 39 -7.75 -2.10 -12.28
CA VAL A 39 -7.96 -0.67 -12.04
C VAL A 39 -6.83 0.16 -12.65
N HIS A 40 -7.18 1.14 -13.50
CA HIS A 40 -6.16 2.03 -14.09
C HIS A 40 -5.70 3.10 -13.09
N LYS A 41 -4.43 3.04 -12.66
CA LYS A 41 -3.88 3.88 -11.56
C LYS A 41 -4.15 5.37 -11.70
N TRP A 42 -3.98 5.93 -12.90
CA TRP A 42 -4.15 7.37 -13.10
C TRP A 42 -5.62 7.81 -13.23
N ARG A 43 -6.52 6.90 -13.60
CA ARG A 43 -7.96 7.20 -13.61
C ARG A 43 -8.48 7.22 -12.18
N LEU A 44 -8.04 6.26 -11.36
CA LEU A 44 -8.28 6.25 -9.92
C LEU A 44 -7.72 7.52 -9.26
N PHE A 45 -6.45 7.85 -9.53
CA PHE A 45 -5.83 9.05 -8.97
C PHE A 45 -6.59 10.34 -9.31
N ARG A 46 -7.08 10.47 -10.55
CA ARG A 46 -7.91 11.60 -10.95
C ARG A 46 -9.23 11.64 -10.17
N ALA A 47 -9.93 10.51 -10.05
CA ALA A 47 -11.16 10.43 -9.27
C ALA A 47 -10.94 10.79 -7.79
N LEU A 48 -9.83 10.33 -7.18
CA LEU A 48 -9.45 10.71 -5.81
C LEU A 48 -9.14 12.21 -5.68
N THR A 49 -8.56 12.81 -6.73
CA THR A 49 -8.28 14.25 -6.77
C THR A 49 -9.56 15.07 -6.84
N GLU A 50 -10.54 14.63 -7.63
CA GLU A 50 -11.87 15.23 -7.70
C GLU A 50 -12.63 15.07 -6.37
N ALA A 51 -12.49 13.92 -5.71
CA ALA A 51 -13.14 13.60 -4.43
C ALA A 51 -12.32 13.97 -3.18
N LYS A 52 -11.28 14.80 -3.30
CA LYS A 52 -10.34 15.05 -2.18
C LYS A 52 -10.99 15.63 -0.92
N ALA A 53 -11.98 16.51 -1.10
CA ALA A 53 -12.67 17.19 -0.01
C ALA A 53 -13.50 16.23 0.86
N PRO A 54 -14.43 15.42 0.32
CA PRO A 54 -15.17 14.44 1.12
C PRO A 54 -14.27 13.35 1.71
N LEU A 55 -13.14 13.03 1.08
CA LEU A 55 -12.14 12.09 1.61
C LEU A 55 -11.27 12.67 2.73
N GLY A 56 -11.35 13.98 3.01
CA GLY A 56 -10.54 14.64 4.03
C GLY A 56 -9.04 14.68 3.72
N VAL A 57 -8.65 14.56 2.44
CA VAL A 57 -7.25 14.56 2.01
C VAL A 57 -6.85 15.87 1.35
N THR A 58 -5.60 16.28 1.56
CA THR A 58 -5.05 17.51 0.96
C THR A 58 -4.29 17.23 -0.32
N ASP A 59 -4.12 18.25 -1.16
CA ASP A 59 -3.30 18.18 -2.38
C ASP A 59 -1.89 17.64 -2.12
N ARG A 60 -1.29 17.97 -0.96
CA ARG A 60 0.02 17.46 -0.58
C ARG A 60 0.01 15.97 -0.27
N ALA A 61 -1.08 15.42 0.28
CA ALA A 61 -1.21 13.97 0.40
C ALA A 61 -1.42 13.29 -0.94
N LEU A 62 -2.19 13.90 -1.84
CA LEU A 62 -2.33 13.39 -3.20
C LEU A 62 -1.00 13.40 -3.96
N SER A 63 -0.13 14.40 -3.77
CA SER A 63 1.24 14.37 -4.31
C SER A 63 2.05 13.17 -3.80
N VAL A 64 1.88 12.81 -2.53
CA VAL A 64 2.53 11.61 -1.96
C VAL A 64 1.93 10.33 -2.54
N LEU A 65 0.60 10.26 -2.68
CA LEU A 65 -0.07 9.12 -3.31
C LEU A 65 0.36 8.93 -4.76
N HIS A 66 0.42 10.01 -5.54
CA HIS A 66 0.96 10.02 -6.90
C HIS A 66 2.39 9.47 -6.94
N ALA A 67 3.24 9.94 -6.02
CA ALA A 67 4.61 9.45 -5.90
C ALA A 67 4.65 7.94 -5.58
N LEU A 68 3.81 7.45 -4.67
CA LEU A 68 3.69 6.02 -4.36
C LEU A 68 3.25 5.20 -5.58
N LEU A 69 2.20 5.63 -6.29
CA LEU A 69 1.70 4.97 -7.51
C LEU A 69 2.76 4.91 -8.61
N SER A 70 3.68 5.88 -8.67
CA SER A 70 4.76 5.89 -9.66
C SER A 70 5.88 4.87 -9.38
N PHE A 71 5.95 4.29 -8.18
CA PHE A 71 6.86 3.17 -7.90
C PHE A 71 6.28 1.84 -8.38
N HIS A 72 4.98 1.77 -8.66
CA HIS A 72 4.37 0.67 -9.38
C HIS A 72 4.55 0.88 -10.89
N GLN A 73 5.33 0.00 -11.54
CA GLN A 73 5.69 0.17 -12.94
C GLN A 73 4.47 0.07 -13.85
N GLU A 74 3.61 -0.93 -13.62
CA GLU A 74 2.42 -1.14 -14.42
C GLU A 74 1.36 -0.07 -14.17
N THR A 75 0.58 0.21 -15.22
CA THR A 75 -0.51 1.20 -15.17
C THR A 75 -1.81 0.59 -14.66
N ALA A 76 -1.99 -0.72 -14.89
CA ALA A 76 -3.01 -1.52 -14.24
C ALA A 76 -2.61 -1.83 -12.81
N LEU A 77 -3.55 -1.68 -11.89
CA LEU A 77 -3.50 -2.20 -10.53
C LEU A 77 -4.34 -3.49 -10.56
N THR A 78 -3.67 -4.61 -10.45
CA THR A 78 -4.25 -5.97 -10.42
C THR A 78 -3.72 -6.69 -9.20
N LEU A 79 -4.58 -7.47 -8.57
CA LEU A 79 -4.13 -8.40 -7.56
C LEU A 79 -3.43 -9.59 -8.24
N PRO A 80 -2.33 -10.10 -7.67
CA PRO A 80 -1.70 -11.31 -8.19
C PRO A 80 -2.68 -12.48 -8.15
N GLU A 81 -2.69 -13.30 -9.20
CA GLU A 81 -3.54 -14.50 -9.27
C GLU A 81 -3.16 -15.48 -8.14
N LYS A 82 -4.18 -16.04 -7.47
CA LYS A 82 -3.97 -17.19 -6.59
C LYS A 82 -3.89 -18.43 -7.45
N ASP A 83 -2.70 -18.98 -7.63
CA ASP A 83 -2.54 -20.26 -8.32
C ASP A 83 -3.43 -21.34 -7.67
N ALA A 84 -4.16 -22.07 -8.51
CA ALA A 84 -5.11 -23.13 -8.11
C ALA A 84 -4.43 -24.37 -7.50
N ASN A 85 -3.10 -24.46 -7.57
CA ASN A 85 -2.32 -25.43 -6.80
C ASN A 85 -1.86 -24.71 -5.54
N GLY A 86 -2.33 -25.13 -4.36
CA GLY A 86 -2.01 -24.57 -3.05
C GLY A 86 -0.53 -24.62 -2.61
N SER A 87 0.42 -24.53 -3.53
CA SER A 87 1.76 -24.05 -3.24
C SER A 87 1.66 -22.58 -2.83
N GLU A 88 1.86 -22.33 -1.54
CA GLU A 88 2.09 -21.00 -0.94
C GLU A 88 3.42 -20.38 -1.43
N SER A 89 3.75 -20.53 -2.72
CA SER A 89 4.96 -19.99 -3.31
C SER A 89 4.63 -18.63 -3.91
N ALA A 90 5.22 -17.57 -3.34
CA ALA A 90 5.31 -16.24 -3.92
C ALA A 90 4.03 -15.38 -3.96
N ALA A 91 3.10 -15.55 -3.00
CA ALA A 91 1.99 -14.61 -2.87
C ALA A 91 2.51 -13.23 -2.46
N VAL A 92 2.84 -12.38 -3.43
CA VAL A 92 3.08 -10.95 -3.19
C VAL A 92 1.80 -10.43 -2.51
N PRO A 93 1.85 -9.99 -1.24
CA PRO A 93 0.65 -9.68 -0.50
C PRO A 93 0.13 -8.31 -0.95
N GLY A 94 -0.58 -8.26 -2.08
CA GLY A 94 -1.12 -7.04 -2.67
C GLY A 94 -0.09 -6.18 -3.41
N ILE A 95 -0.50 -4.99 -3.82
CA ILE A 95 0.32 -4.05 -4.59
C ILE A 95 1.21 -3.24 -3.63
N VAL A 96 2.30 -3.86 -3.15
CA VAL A 96 3.17 -3.26 -2.12
C VAL A 96 4.39 -2.58 -2.75
N VAL A 97 4.55 -1.28 -2.46
CA VAL A 97 5.73 -0.50 -2.83
C VAL A 97 6.58 -0.17 -1.59
N PHE A 98 7.91 -0.24 -1.72
CA PHE A 98 8.85 -0.05 -0.61
C PHE A 98 9.90 1.05 -0.90
N PRO A 99 9.50 2.27 -1.28
CA PRO A 99 10.45 3.31 -1.64
C PRO A 99 11.22 3.85 -0.43
N SER A 100 12.48 4.22 -0.67
CA SER A 100 13.26 4.98 0.31
C SER A 100 12.64 6.36 0.57
N ASN A 101 12.81 6.91 1.77
CA ASN A 101 12.31 8.27 2.06
C ASN A 101 12.91 9.33 1.13
N LYS A 102 14.16 9.12 0.68
CA LYS A 102 14.84 10.02 -0.25
C LYS A 102 14.16 10.03 -1.61
N GLU A 103 13.93 8.87 -2.22
CA GLU A 103 13.28 8.77 -3.53
C GLU A 103 11.82 9.19 -3.48
N LEU A 104 11.12 8.83 -2.39
CA LEU A 104 9.74 9.25 -2.19
C LEU A 104 9.63 10.77 -2.05
N SER A 105 10.56 11.40 -1.33
CA SER A 105 10.65 12.86 -1.22
C SER A 105 10.89 13.52 -2.58
N ILE A 106 11.83 13.00 -3.38
CA ILE A 106 12.13 13.53 -4.73
C ILE A 106 10.88 13.50 -5.61
N ARG A 107 10.20 12.36 -5.68
CA ARG A 107 8.98 12.19 -6.49
C ARG A 107 7.77 12.97 -5.95
N ALA A 108 7.74 13.25 -4.66
CA ALA A 108 6.76 14.13 -4.01
C ALA A 108 7.20 15.61 -4.03
N HIS A 109 7.93 16.05 -5.07
CA HIS A 109 8.39 17.42 -5.28
C HIS A 109 9.29 17.98 -4.15
N GLY A 110 10.23 17.17 -3.68
CA GLY A 110 11.21 17.59 -2.66
C GLY A 110 10.61 17.74 -1.26
N MET A 111 9.52 17.03 -0.97
CA MET A 111 8.81 17.17 0.31
C MET A 111 9.71 16.83 1.50
N ALA A 112 9.78 17.74 2.47
CA ALA A 112 10.56 17.53 3.69
C ALA A 112 10.11 16.28 4.47
N PRO A 113 11.03 15.55 5.15
CA PRO A 113 10.70 14.28 5.79
C PRO A 113 9.58 14.33 6.83
N ALA A 114 9.48 15.41 7.61
CA ALA A 114 8.40 15.58 8.60
C ALA A 114 7.04 15.74 7.92
N THR A 115 6.98 16.57 6.89
CA THR A 115 5.81 16.78 6.04
C THR A 115 5.38 15.48 5.36
N LEU A 116 6.34 14.72 4.84
CA LEU A 116 6.10 13.42 4.22
C LEU A 116 5.45 12.44 5.20
N ARG A 117 5.98 12.31 6.42
CA ARG A 117 5.40 11.45 7.46
C ARG A 117 3.96 11.85 7.81
N ARG A 118 3.69 13.16 7.91
CA ARG A 118 2.34 13.68 8.18
C ARG A 118 1.36 13.31 7.07
N HIS A 119 1.74 13.49 5.81
CA HIS A 119 0.85 13.19 4.69
C HIS A 119 0.67 11.68 4.46
N ILE A 120 1.69 10.87 4.72
CA ILE A 120 1.54 9.40 4.79
C ILE A 120 0.52 9.01 5.86
N ALA A 121 0.62 9.60 7.06
CA ALA A 121 -0.34 9.30 8.13
C ALA A 121 -1.77 9.62 7.69
N MET A 122 -1.99 10.78 7.07
CA MET A 122 -3.31 11.17 6.55
C MET A 122 -3.84 10.21 5.47
N LEU A 123 -3.00 9.71 4.56
CA LEU A 123 -3.42 8.71 3.58
C LEU A 123 -3.83 7.39 4.24
N VAL A 124 -3.12 6.97 5.28
CA VAL A 124 -3.46 5.77 6.07
C VAL A 124 -4.76 5.99 6.85
N ASP A 125 -4.93 7.15 7.48
CA ASP A 125 -6.10 7.45 8.28
C ASP A 125 -7.35 7.60 7.39
N ALA A 126 -7.20 8.04 6.13
CA ALA A 126 -8.24 8.05 5.11
C ALA A 126 -8.50 6.67 4.47
N GLY A 127 -7.72 5.64 4.84
CA GLY A 127 -7.86 4.29 4.29
C GLY A 127 -7.43 4.13 2.83
N LEU A 128 -6.71 5.10 2.26
CA LEU A 128 -6.26 5.08 0.86
C LEU A 128 -5.01 4.25 0.63
N ILE A 129 -4.23 4.02 1.70
CA ILE A 129 -3.06 3.13 1.68
C ILE A 129 -3.00 2.38 3.01
N ILE A 130 -2.47 1.16 2.97
CA ILE A 130 -2.14 0.41 4.19
C ILE A 130 -0.63 0.43 4.40
N ARG A 131 -0.21 0.61 5.65
CA ARG A 131 1.21 0.57 6.00
C ARG A 131 1.58 -0.80 6.52
N ARG A 132 2.50 -1.47 5.82
CA ARG A 132 3.07 -2.76 6.19
C ARG A 132 4.42 -2.52 6.87
N ASP A 133 4.38 -2.13 8.14
CA ASP A 133 5.60 -1.87 8.90
C ASP A 133 6.35 -3.18 9.20
N SER A 134 7.68 -3.14 9.13
CA SER A 134 8.54 -4.24 9.56
C SER A 134 8.90 -4.13 11.04
N PRO A 135 9.40 -5.22 11.66
CA PRO A 135 9.85 -5.21 13.05
C PRO A 135 10.98 -4.23 13.37
N ASN A 136 11.69 -3.70 12.36
CA ASN A 136 12.76 -2.71 12.53
C ASN A 136 12.40 -1.32 11.94
N GLY A 137 11.16 -1.15 11.47
CA GLY A 137 10.67 0.10 10.87
C GLY A 137 11.25 0.41 9.48
N LYS A 138 12.05 -0.48 8.88
CA LYS A 138 12.56 -0.34 7.51
C LYS A 138 11.56 -0.88 6.49
N ARG A 139 11.67 -0.43 5.24
CA ARG A 139 10.88 -0.93 4.11
C ARG A 139 11.78 -1.80 3.23
N PHE A 140 11.37 -3.03 2.99
CA PHE A 140 12.10 -3.99 2.17
C PHE A 140 11.19 -5.16 1.78
N ALA A 141 11.52 -5.84 0.70
CA ALA A 141 10.98 -7.15 0.38
C ALA A 141 11.98 -8.23 0.86
N ARG A 142 11.48 -9.26 1.54
CA ARG A 142 12.22 -10.47 1.84
C ARG A 142 11.94 -11.47 0.75
N ARG A 143 13.02 -12.01 0.15
CA ARG A 143 12.93 -13.09 -0.82
C ARG A 143 13.25 -14.41 -0.14
N GLY A 144 12.50 -15.45 -0.48
CA GLY A 144 12.71 -16.81 -0.03
C GLY A 144 13.91 -17.49 -0.66
N GLN A 145 14.12 -18.74 -0.30
CA GLN A 145 15.21 -19.56 -0.87
C GLN A 145 15.09 -19.74 -2.40
N GLY A 146 13.88 -19.61 -2.95
CA GLY A 146 13.61 -19.67 -4.39
C GLY A 146 13.78 -18.35 -5.15
N GLY A 147 14.16 -17.25 -4.48
CA GLY A 147 14.28 -15.92 -5.11
C GLY A 147 12.96 -15.14 -5.24
N GLU A 148 11.83 -15.81 -4.97
CA GLU A 148 10.51 -15.21 -4.92
C GLU A 148 10.29 -14.34 -3.68
N ILE A 149 9.46 -13.30 -3.79
CA ILE A 149 9.13 -12.42 -2.65
C ILE A 149 8.20 -13.16 -1.70
N GLU A 150 8.68 -13.47 -0.49
CA GLU A 150 7.89 -14.11 0.57
C GLU A 150 7.18 -13.08 1.46
N ASP A 151 7.86 -11.99 1.82
CA ASP A 151 7.28 -10.91 2.62
C ASP A 151 7.59 -9.54 2.00
N ALA A 152 6.62 -8.62 2.02
CA ALA A 152 6.83 -7.23 1.61
C ALA A 152 6.44 -6.25 2.73
N PHE A 153 7.41 -5.40 3.12
CA PHE A 153 7.23 -4.34 4.11
C PHE A 153 7.37 -2.97 3.44
N GLY A 154 6.30 -2.18 3.45
CA GLY A 154 6.17 -0.96 2.66
C GLY A 154 4.79 -0.31 2.77
N PHE A 155 4.30 0.21 1.65
CA PHE A 155 2.95 0.74 1.49
C PHE A 155 2.19 -0.14 0.53
N ASP A 156 1.06 -0.64 0.99
CA ASP A 156 0.13 -1.46 0.24
C ASP A 156 -0.93 -0.53 -0.37
N LEU A 157 -1.12 -0.67 -1.68
CA LEU A 157 -1.96 0.18 -2.53
C LEU A 157 -3.25 -0.54 -2.96
N THR A 158 -3.56 -1.67 -2.32
CA THR A 158 -4.75 -2.51 -2.59
C THR A 158 -6.02 -1.92 -1.99
#